data_AF-A0A849AZN5-F1
#
_entry.id   AF-A0A849AZN5-F1
#
_cell.length_a   1.000
_cell.length_b   1.000
_cell.length_c   1.000
_cell.angle_alpha   90.00
_cell.angle_beta   90.00
_cell.angle_gamma   90.00
#
_symmetry.space_group_name_H-M   'P 1'
#
loop_
_entity.id
_entity.type
_entity.pdbx_description
1 polymer ?
#
loop_
_entity_poly.entity_id
_entity_poly.type
_entity_poly.pdbx_seq_one_letter_code
_entity_poly.pdbx_strand_id
1 'polypeptide(L)'
;MKKTLLTVLMGSSVIFLTACGSGSGDSSSTVPNNGIPVNNIQNPVVSTPTPYTETNMTSVAGQSVVMTYKMLGVNGQEVQATSLVITPKTAPPVKGWPIVVWAHGTTGVADQCAPSRSKLKVEIEGMITQLLSAGYVVVAPDYEGLGEPSGNEFHPFLNLKSEAYSITDAVVAARNYLGAKVSNQWMAVGHSQGGHAALGAAQYASRANLDYKGAVVVAPASNLQTIFNTGKQLVANLPAKDQVSTLASLNTYVALITAGLQGQPSPPTYAQVFETNAATIATQAETVCSEPLGINFNNQMATAADTNKSLSGYLTQSNFMQIPAISTFLNTTSQPLSVKVTTPVKIYQGGSDTTVPANATADLITNATKLGMTDNIDLEYDLAWDHTTAYTANIPKIIADVKSLMPIQ
;
A
#
# COMPACT_ATOMS: atom_id res chain seq x y z
N MET A 1 44.54 -43.54 48.05
CA MET A 1 43.81 -42.37 47.51
C MET A 1 42.99 -42.86 46.32
N LYS A 2 41.65 -42.79 46.40
CA LYS A 2 40.74 -43.23 45.33
C LYS A 2 40.80 -42.23 44.17
N LYS A 3 40.91 -42.71 42.93
CA LYS A 3 40.31 -42.12 41.72
C LYS A 3 40.27 -43.21 40.64
N THR A 4 39.08 -43.76 40.48
CA THR A 4 38.66 -44.76 39.50
C THR A 4 38.66 -44.13 38.10
N LEU A 5 39.15 -44.87 37.11
CA LEU A 5 39.14 -44.51 35.69
C LEU A 5 37.71 -44.32 35.17
N LEU A 6 37.52 -43.28 34.36
CA LEU A 6 36.32 -42.99 33.57
C LEU A 6 36.51 -43.63 32.18
N THR A 7 35.57 -44.46 31.75
CA THR A 7 35.59 -45.04 30.41
C THR A 7 34.19 -44.99 29.78
N VAL A 8 34.21 -44.70 28.47
CA VAL A 8 33.22 -44.97 27.39
C VAL A 8 31.88 -44.21 27.43
N LEU A 9 31.56 -43.50 26.33
CA LEU A 9 30.64 -43.97 25.27
C LEU A 9 30.38 -42.86 24.23
N MET A 10 31.02 -43.02 23.06
CA MET A 10 30.57 -42.42 21.81
C MET A 10 29.35 -43.22 21.31
N GLY A 11 28.20 -42.56 21.17
CA GLY A 11 27.00 -43.12 20.54
C GLY A 11 26.64 -42.30 19.32
N SER A 12 26.95 -42.82 18.15
CA SER A 12 26.62 -42.29 16.82
C SER A 12 25.13 -42.44 16.54
N SER A 13 24.43 -41.32 16.31
CA SER A 13 23.02 -41.32 15.88
C SER A 13 22.94 -41.54 14.37
N VAL A 14 22.31 -42.64 13.99
CA VAL A 14 22.06 -43.08 12.62
C VAL A 14 20.94 -42.22 11.99
N ILE A 15 21.24 -41.66 10.82
CA ILE A 15 20.30 -40.91 9.97
C ILE A 15 19.46 -41.92 9.17
N PHE A 16 18.14 -41.91 9.35
CA PHE A 16 17.21 -42.60 8.45
C PHE A 16 16.85 -41.68 7.29
N LEU A 17 17.44 -41.94 6.11
CA LEU A 17 16.95 -41.44 4.83
C LEU A 17 15.88 -42.41 4.31
N THR A 18 14.65 -41.93 4.20
CA THR A 18 13.63 -42.59 3.37
C THR A 18 13.46 -41.77 2.11
N ALA A 19 13.86 -42.35 0.98
CA ALA A 19 13.56 -41.87 -0.36
C ALA A 19 12.53 -42.81 -0.95
N CYS A 20 11.35 -42.29 -1.31
CA CYS A 20 10.43 -42.89 -2.26
C CYS A 20 10.08 -41.81 -3.28
N GLY A 21 10.41 -42.06 -4.54
CA GLY A 21 10.10 -41.19 -5.67
C GLY A 21 8.76 -41.53 -6.33
N SER A 22 8.29 -40.62 -7.17
CA SER A 22 7.93 -40.85 -8.59
C SER A 22 7.21 -39.60 -9.12
N GLY A 23 7.41 -39.34 -10.42
CA GLY A 23 7.25 -38.03 -11.02
C GLY A 23 5.82 -37.53 -11.22
N SER A 24 5.68 -36.22 -11.08
CA SER A 24 4.81 -35.35 -11.88
C SER A 24 5.46 -33.97 -11.78
N GLY A 25 5.76 -33.34 -12.91
CA GLY A 25 6.44 -32.04 -12.97
C GLY A 25 5.52 -30.91 -12.55
N ASP A 26 5.19 -30.84 -11.26
CA ASP A 26 4.78 -29.58 -10.63
C ASP A 26 6.03 -28.91 -10.09
N SER A 27 6.34 -27.74 -10.63
CA SER A 27 7.31 -26.83 -10.04
C SER A 27 6.78 -26.40 -8.67
N SER A 28 7.05 -27.18 -7.62
CA SER A 28 6.81 -26.75 -6.25
C SER A 28 7.81 -25.62 -5.97
N SER A 29 7.32 -24.39 -6.05
CA SER A 29 8.03 -23.26 -5.48
C SER A 29 8.15 -23.52 -3.98
N THR A 30 9.33 -23.91 -3.51
CA THR A 30 9.63 -23.96 -2.08
C THR A 30 9.52 -22.54 -1.54
N VAL A 31 8.39 -22.21 -0.90
CA VAL A 31 8.21 -20.93 -0.21
C VAL A 31 9.21 -20.90 0.94
N PRO A 32 10.12 -19.92 0.99
CA PRO A 32 11.02 -19.77 2.12
C PRO A 32 10.20 -19.61 3.41
N ASN A 33 10.56 -20.30 4.50
CA ASN A 33 10.00 -20.03 5.82
C ASN A 33 10.56 -18.68 6.32
N ASN A 34 9.97 -17.59 5.84
CA ASN A 34 10.34 -16.21 6.14
C ASN A 34 9.49 -15.59 7.26
N GLY A 35 8.72 -16.40 7.99
CA GLY A 35 7.83 -15.94 9.06
C GLY A 35 6.57 -15.22 8.59
N ILE A 36 6.33 -15.13 7.27
CA ILE A 36 5.11 -14.56 6.71
C ILE A 36 4.06 -15.69 6.55
N PRO A 37 2.89 -15.60 7.21
CA PRO A 37 1.86 -16.61 7.07
C PRO A 37 1.31 -16.59 5.65
N VAL A 38 1.40 -17.74 4.98
CA VAL A 38 0.73 -18.00 3.70
C VAL A 38 -0.79 -17.87 3.90
N ASN A 39 -1.48 -17.26 2.93
CA ASN A 39 -2.93 -17.19 2.93
C ASN A 39 -3.51 -18.60 2.81
N ASN A 40 -4.28 -19.01 3.83
CA ASN A 40 -4.96 -20.29 3.94
C ASN A 40 -6.48 -20.13 4.14
N ILE A 41 -7.02 -18.94 3.83
CA ILE A 41 -8.42 -18.58 4.00
C ILE A 41 -9.29 -19.48 3.11
N GLN A 42 -10.30 -20.11 3.71
CA GLN A 42 -11.24 -20.96 2.99
C GLN A 42 -12.37 -20.13 2.40
N ASN A 43 -12.71 -20.40 1.14
CA ASN A 43 -13.70 -19.65 0.36
C ASN A 43 -13.43 -18.13 0.43
N PRO A 44 -12.28 -17.68 -0.12
CA PRO A 44 -11.82 -16.29 0.06
C PRO A 44 -12.74 -15.25 -0.57
N VAL A 45 -13.66 -15.64 -1.46
CA VAL A 45 -14.68 -14.79 -2.06
C VAL A 45 -15.99 -14.96 -1.27
N VAL A 46 -16.50 -13.87 -0.68
CA VAL A 46 -17.65 -13.92 0.26
C VAL A 46 -18.97 -14.19 -0.46
N SER A 47 -19.16 -13.57 -1.62
CA SER A 47 -20.37 -13.69 -2.42
C SER A 47 -20.06 -13.47 -3.91
N THR A 48 -21.02 -13.77 -4.78
CA THR A 48 -20.88 -13.50 -6.22
C THR A 48 -20.55 -12.01 -6.44
N PRO A 49 -19.42 -11.68 -7.09
CA PRO A 49 -19.07 -10.29 -7.36
C PRO A 49 -20.16 -9.53 -8.11
N THR A 50 -20.41 -8.29 -7.70
CA THR A 50 -21.46 -7.44 -8.27
C THR A 50 -20.90 -6.57 -9.39
N PRO A 51 -21.70 -6.19 -10.41
CA PRO A 51 -21.22 -5.32 -11.47
C PRO A 51 -20.73 -3.95 -10.94
N TYR A 52 -19.52 -3.56 -11.34
CA TYR A 52 -19.03 -2.19 -11.18
C TYR A 52 -19.47 -1.37 -12.39
N THR A 53 -20.40 -0.43 -12.18
CA THR A 53 -21.04 0.33 -13.27
C THR A 53 -20.50 1.75 -13.43
N GLU A 54 -19.69 2.23 -12.48
CA GLU A 54 -19.06 3.55 -12.48
C GLU A 54 -17.79 3.58 -13.33
N THR A 55 -17.85 3.08 -14.57
CA THR A 55 -16.69 2.97 -15.46
C THR A 55 -17.02 3.24 -16.93
N ASN A 56 -16.09 3.82 -17.67
CA ASN A 56 -16.16 3.96 -19.13
C ASN A 56 -15.33 2.92 -19.91
N MET A 57 -14.76 1.92 -19.25
CA MET A 57 -13.78 0.98 -19.85
C MET A 57 -14.43 -0.15 -20.64
N THR A 58 -15.73 -0.07 -20.94
CA THR A 58 -16.52 -1.12 -21.59
C THR A 58 -16.05 -1.49 -22.99
N SER A 59 -15.22 -0.65 -23.64
CA SER A 59 -14.62 -0.95 -24.93
C SER A 59 -13.59 -2.09 -24.84
N VAL A 60 -12.82 -2.16 -23.74
CA VAL A 60 -11.70 -3.11 -23.55
C VAL A 60 -11.91 -4.09 -22.40
N ALA A 61 -12.76 -3.77 -21.42
CA ALA A 61 -13.09 -4.62 -20.30
C ALA A 61 -14.14 -5.68 -20.70
N GLY A 62 -13.82 -6.96 -20.46
CA GLY A 62 -14.76 -8.07 -20.60
C GLY A 62 -15.71 -8.16 -19.41
N GLN A 63 -15.20 -7.86 -18.22
CA GLN A 63 -15.97 -7.76 -17.00
C GLN A 63 -15.38 -6.67 -16.10
N SER A 64 -16.23 -5.96 -15.37
CA SER A 64 -15.84 -5.07 -14.27
C SER A 64 -16.76 -5.36 -13.09
N VAL A 65 -16.20 -5.82 -11.98
CA VAL A 65 -16.97 -6.19 -10.78
C VAL A 65 -16.34 -5.66 -9.51
N VAL A 66 -17.18 -5.46 -8.49
CA VAL A 66 -16.77 -5.33 -7.09
C VAL A 66 -16.82 -6.72 -6.47
N MET A 67 -15.68 -7.18 -5.97
CA MET A 67 -15.53 -8.45 -5.28
C MET A 67 -15.32 -8.19 -3.78
N THR A 68 -16.20 -8.71 -2.95
CA THR A 68 -15.95 -8.81 -1.50
C THR A 68 -15.15 -10.07 -1.21
N TYR A 69 -14.02 -9.91 -0.55
CA TYR A 69 -13.10 -10.99 -0.20
C TYR A 69 -12.72 -10.95 1.27
N LYS A 70 -12.24 -12.08 1.76
CA LYS A 70 -11.73 -12.26 3.12
C LYS A 70 -10.22 -12.02 3.15
N MET A 71 -9.75 -11.35 4.19
CA MET A 71 -8.33 -11.16 4.47
C MET A 71 -8.04 -11.28 5.96
N LEU A 72 -6.76 -11.39 6.32
CA LEU A 72 -6.34 -11.29 7.71
C LEU A 72 -6.15 -9.82 8.09
N GLY A 73 -6.97 -9.31 9.00
CA GLY A 73 -6.95 -7.92 9.43
C GLY A 73 -5.87 -7.58 10.46
N VAL A 74 -5.71 -6.29 10.76
CA VAL A 74 -4.73 -5.80 11.76
C VAL A 74 -5.01 -6.29 13.18
N ASN A 75 -6.26 -6.64 13.47
CA ASN A 75 -6.69 -7.23 14.75
C ASN A 75 -6.37 -8.73 14.86
N GLY A 76 -5.78 -9.34 13.82
CA GLY A 76 -5.45 -10.76 13.77
C GLY A 76 -6.64 -11.68 13.52
N GLN A 77 -7.80 -11.14 13.15
CA GLN A 77 -9.01 -11.88 12.78
C GLN A 77 -9.22 -11.85 11.26
N GLU A 78 -10.03 -12.78 10.76
CA GLU A 78 -10.54 -12.70 9.39
C GLU A 78 -11.54 -11.55 9.29
N VAL A 79 -11.31 -10.65 8.34
CA VAL A 79 -12.12 -9.45 8.05
C VAL A 79 -12.53 -9.45 6.57
N GLN A 80 -13.51 -8.62 6.20
CA GLN A 80 -13.95 -8.49 4.82
C GLN A 80 -13.44 -7.19 4.20
N ALA A 81 -12.94 -7.27 2.98
CA ALA A 81 -12.54 -6.11 2.19
C ALA A 81 -13.13 -6.20 0.79
N THR A 82 -13.12 -5.09 0.05
CA THR A 82 -13.59 -5.04 -1.33
C THR A 82 -12.48 -4.74 -2.32
N SER A 83 -12.65 -5.22 -3.54
CA SER A 83 -11.71 -4.98 -4.63
C SER A 83 -12.45 -4.88 -5.96
N LEU A 84 -12.05 -3.93 -6.80
CA LEU A 84 -12.41 -3.98 -8.21
C LEU A 84 -11.60 -5.10 -8.90
N VAL A 85 -12.29 -5.96 -9.63
CA VAL A 85 -11.67 -6.95 -10.52
C VAL A 85 -12.14 -6.67 -11.94
N ILE A 86 -11.20 -6.37 -12.82
CA ILE A 86 -11.46 -5.95 -14.19
C ILE A 86 -10.71 -6.87 -15.13
N THR A 87 -11.44 -7.61 -15.96
CA THR A 87 -10.86 -8.56 -16.91
C THR A 87 -10.84 -7.99 -18.31
N PRO A 88 -9.84 -8.33 -19.15
CA PRO A 88 -9.79 -7.86 -20.53
C PRO A 88 -10.77 -8.64 -21.41
N LYS A 89 -11.17 -8.05 -22.54
CA LYS A 89 -11.96 -8.74 -23.58
C LYS A 89 -11.16 -9.72 -24.44
N THR A 90 -9.83 -9.64 -24.40
CA THR A 90 -8.95 -10.53 -25.16
C THR A 90 -9.19 -11.98 -24.71
N ALA A 91 -8.84 -12.98 -25.53
CA ALA A 91 -8.84 -14.35 -25.02
C ALA A 91 -7.76 -14.51 -23.93
N PRO A 92 -7.99 -15.29 -22.85
CA PRO A 92 -6.93 -15.68 -21.94
C PRO A 92 -5.75 -16.31 -22.70
N PRO A 93 -4.49 -15.90 -22.42
CA PRO A 93 -3.31 -16.61 -22.89
C PRO A 93 -3.30 -18.07 -22.41
N VAL A 94 -2.40 -18.90 -22.94
CA VAL A 94 -2.35 -20.34 -22.62
C VAL A 94 -2.22 -20.58 -21.11
N LYS A 95 -1.47 -19.72 -20.41
CA LYS A 95 -1.29 -19.80 -18.96
C LYS A 95 -2.30 -18.97 -18.16
N GLY A 96 -3.31 -18.39 -18.81
CA GLY A 96 -4.23 -17.41 -18.24
C GLY A 96 -3.67 -16.00 -18.21
N TRP A 97 -4.51 -15.01 -17.95
CA TRP A 97 -4.08 -13.62 -17.83
C TRP A 97 -3.23 -13.43 -16.57
N PRO A 98 -2.06 -12.76 -16.65
CA PRO A 98 -1.36 -12.28 -15.47
C PRO A 98 -2.10 -11.12 -14.80
N ILE A 99 -1.91 -10.98 -13.48
CA ILE A 99 -2.62 -10.01 -12.64
C ILE A 99 -1.73 -8.80 -12.35
N VAL A 100 -2.19 -7.61 -12.71
CA VAL A 100 -1.59 -6.35 -12.24
C VAL A 100 -2.47 -5.79 -11.15
N VAL A 101 -1.91 -5.65 -9.96
CA VAL A 101 -2.57 -4.94 -8.87
C VAL A 101 -2.41 -3.44 -9.09
N TRP A 102 -3.50 -2.70 -9.15
CA TRP A 102 -3.46 -1.24 -9.04
C TRP A 102 -3.74 -0.85 -7.59
N ALA A 103 -2.71 -0.42 -6.89
CA ALA A 103 -2.75 0.08 -5.53
C ALA A 103 -3.04 1.59 -5.57
N HIS A 104 -4.20 2.01 -5.05
CA HIS A 104 -4.64 3.40 -5.13
C HIS A 104 -3.89 4.30 -4.15
N GLY A 105 -3.76 5.58 -4.51
CA GLY A 105 -3.30 6.62 -3.59
C GLY A 105 -4.36 6.99 -2.55
N THR A 106 -4.05 7.94 -1.68
CA THR A 106 -4.94 8.34 -0.59
C THR A 106 -6.31 8.83 -1.07
N THR A 107 -7.35 8.16 -0.58
CA THR A 107 -8.75 8.58 -0.77
C THR A 107 -9.40 9.04 0.53
N GLY A 108 -9.08 8.42 1.67
CA GLY A 108 -9.58 8.78 3.01
C GLY A 108 -9.48 7.60 3.97
N VAL A 109 -10.06 7.73 5.16
CA VAL A 109 -10.19 6.65 6.16
C VAL A 109 -11.63 6.18 6.33
N ALA A 110 -12.60 7.05 6.06
CA ALA A 110 -14.01 6.67 6.11
C ALA A 110 -14.33 5.62 5.03
N ASP A 111 -15.14 4.63 5.40
CA ASP A 111 -15.54 3.50 4.54
C ASP A 111 -16.05 3.94 3.13
N GLN A 112 -16.77 5.06 3.08
CA GLN A 112 -17.29 5.64 1.83
C GLN A 112 -16.21 6.13 0.85
N CYS A 113 -14.95 6.22 1.28
CA CYS A 113 -13.85 6.68 0.45
C CYS A 113 -13.20 5.57 -0.38
N ALA A 114 -13.75 4.35 -0.34
CA ALA A 114 -13.30 3.26 -1.19
C ALA A 114 -13.41 3.60 -2.69
N PRO A 115 -12.33 3.39 -3.47
CA PRO A 115 -12.37 3.53 -4.93
C PRO A 115 -13.51 2.73 -5.59
N SER A 116 -13.85 1.54 -5.09
CA SER A 116 -14.92 0.71 -5.66
C SER A 116 -16.32 1.32 -5.60
N ARG A 117 -16.53 2.34 -4.75
CA ARG A 117 -17.83 3.03 -4.59
C ARG A 117 -17.97 4.28 -5.45
N SER A 118 -16.95 4.64 -6.22
CA SER A 118 -16.93 5.86 -7.00
C SER A 118 -16.31 5.62 -8.38
N LYS A 119 -16.50 6.58 -9.28
CA LYS A 119 -15.82 6.56 -10.58
C LYS A 119 -14.33 6.86 -10.39
N LEU A 120 -13.48 6.02 -11.00
CA LEU A 120 -12.04 6.27 -11.02
C LEU A 120 -11.69 7.53 -11.83
N LYS A 121 -10.58 8.19 -11.47
CA LYS A 121 -10.09 9.34 -12.24
C LYS A 121 -9.74 8.94 -13.68
N VAL A 122 -9.89 9.86 -14.62
CA VAL A 122 -9.75 9.59 -16.07
C VAL A 122 -8.37 9.05 -16.42
N GLU A 123 -7.31 9.58 -15.81
CA GLU A 123 -5.94 9.11 -15.99
C GLU A 123 -5.75 7.66 -15.51
N ILE A 124 -6.47 7.25 -14.45
CA ILE A 124 -6.42 5.89 -13.91
C ILE A 124 -7.23 4.95 -14.81
N GLU A 125 -8.43 5.33 -15.25
CA GLU A 125 -9.19 4.58 -16.25
C GLU A 125 -8.35 4.38 -17.53
N GLY A 126 -7.60 5.41 -17.95
CA GLY A 126 -6.69 5.35 -19.09
C GLY A 126 -5.52 4.38 -18.89
N MET A 127 -4.92 4.33 -17.69
CA MET A 127 -3.88 3.35 -17.36
C MET A 127 -4.44 1.92 -17.33
N ILE A 128 -5.58 1.71 -16.65
CA ILE A 128 -6.24 0.39 -16.58
C ILE A 128 -6.65 -0.07 -17.98
N THR A 129 -7.19 0.82 -18.82
CA THR A 129 -7.51 0.54 -20.22
C THR A 129 -6.31 0.01 -21.00
N GLN A 130 -5.13 0.60 -20.79
CA GLN A 130 -3.88 0.14 -21.43
C GLN A 130 -3.42 -1.23 -20.91
N LEU A 131 -3.56 -1.49 -19.61
CA LEU A 131 -3.28 -2.81 -19.02
C LEU A 131 -4.20 -3.90 -19.58
N LEU A 132 -5.51 -3.63 -19.62
CA LEU A 132 -6.51 -4.55 -20.17
C LEU A 132 -6.24 -4.83 -21.65
N SER A 133 -5.95 -3.78 -22.44
CA SER A 133 -5.60 -3.92 -23.86
C SER A 133 -4.33 -4.75 -24.09
N ALA A 134 -3.39 -4.71 -23.12
CA ALA A 134 -2.19 -5.52 -23.15
C ALA A 134 -2.39 -6.96 -22.63
N GLY A 135 -3.59 -7.33 -22.17
CA GLY A 135 -3.92 -8.68 -21.72
C GLY A 135 -3.67 -8.94 -20.23
N TYR A 136 -3.65 -7.91 -19.40
CA TYR A 136 -3.58 -8.05 -17.94
C TYR A 136 -4.98 -7.98 -17.32
N VAL A 137 -5.24 -8.81 -16.31
CA VAL A 137 -6.35 -8.58 -15.37
C VAL A 137 -5.91 -7.53 -14.37
N VAL A 138 -6.78 -6.57 -14.06
CA VAL A 138 -6.52 -5.58 -13.02
C VAL A 138 -7.30 -5.94 -11.76
N VAL A 139 -6.58 -6.00 -10.64
CA VAL A 139 -7.14 -6.14 -9.29
C VAL A 139 -6.82 -4.85 -8.54
N ALA A 140 -7.83 -4.14 -8.05
CA ALA A 140 -7.65 -2.90 -7.30
C ALA A 140 -8.34 -3.03 -5.94
N PRO A 141 -7.63 -3.45 -4.89
CA PRO A 141 -8.19 -3.56 -3.55
C PRO A 141 -8.46 -2.17 -2.98
N ASP A 142 -9.57 -2.02 -2.25
CA ASP A 142 -9.89 -0.78 -1.52
C ASP A 142 -9.08 -0.62 -0.23
N TYR A 143 -8.42 -1.69 0.23
CA TYR A 143 -7.78 -1.84 1.55
C TYR A 143 -8.75 -2.14 2.70
N GLU A 144 -8.22 -2.76 3.76
CA GLU A 144 -8.95 -3.07 5.00
C GLU A 144 -9.72 -1.85 5.50
N GLY A 145 -10.99 -2.03 5.90
CA GLY A 145 -11.85 -0.95 6.40
C GLY A 145 -12.39 0.04 5.36
N LEU A 146 -12.04 -0.11 4.08
CA LEU A 146 -12.61 0.67 2.99
C LEU A 146 -13.52 -0.19 2.12
N GLY A 147 -14.74 0.27 1.91
CA GLY A 147 -15.70 -0.32 1.00
C GLY A 147 -16.40 -1.56 1.57
N GLU A 148 -16.00 -1.99 2.76
CA GLU A 148 -16.42 -3.23 3.38
C GLU A 148 -17.92 -3.21 3.73
N PRO A 149 -18.62 -4.37 3.66
CA PRO A 149 -20.09 -4.38 3.70
C PRO A 149 -20.73 -3.94 5.03
N SER A 150 -20.01 -4.05 6.15
CA SER A 150 -20.50 -3.73 7.49
C SER A 150 -20.44 -2.23 7.80
N GLY A 151 -19.51 -1.49 7.19
CA GLY A 151 -19.24 -0.08 7.46
C GLY A 151 -18.70 0.23 8.85
N ASN A 152 -18.18 -0.78 9.58
CA ASN A 152 -17.71 -0.64 10.97
C ASN A 152 -16.23 -1.00 11.14
N GLU A 153 -15.57 -1.56 10.13
CA GLU A 153 -14.13 -1.81 10.20
C GLU A 153 -13.34 -0.52 9.97
N PHE A 154 -12.31 -0.30 10.79
CA PHE A 154 -11.43 0.85 10.66
C PHE A 154 -10.44 0.64 9.53
N HIS A 155 -10.20 1.65 8.69
CA HIS A 155 -9.09 1.62 7.74
C HIS A 155 -7.77 1.99 8.43
N PRO A 156 -6.82 1.06 8.62
CA PRO A 156 -5.53 1.33 9.24
C PRO A 156 -4.60 2.02 8.22
N PHE A 157 -4.88 3.29 7.92
CA PHE A 157 -4.19 4.10 6.94
C PHE A 157 -2.66 4.05 7.06
N LEU A 158 -1.96 3.74 5.96
CA LEU A 158 -0.50 3.59 5.90
C LEU A 158 0.08 2.55 6.88
N ASN A 159 -0.73 1.61 7.35
CA ASN A 159 -0.24 0.38 7.97
C ASN A 159 0.24 -0.58 6.89
N LEU A 160 1.56 -0.68 6.75
CA LEU A 160 2.20 -1.40 5.66
C LEU A 160 1.75 -2.86 5.56
N LYS A 161 1.63 -3.55 6.71
CA LYS A 161 1.24 -4.96 6.74
C LYS A 161 -0.21 -5.15 6.32
N SER A 162 -1.11 -4.28 6.79
CA SER A 162 -2.53 -4.33 6.42
C SER A 162 -2.73 -4.09 4.92
N GLU A 163 -2.12 -3.05 4.37
CA GLU A 163 -2.22 -2.73 2.94
C GLU A 163 -1.61 -3.85 2.07
N ALA A 164 -0.49 -4.42 2.51
CA ALA A 164 0.12 -5.56 1.84
C ALA A 164 -0.79 -6.80 1.85
N TYR A 165 -1.45 -7.08 2.98
CA TYR A 165 -2.36 -8.23 3.10
C TYR A 165 -3.64 -8.01 2.31
N SER A 166 -4.13 -6.77 2.28
CA SER A 166 -5.23 -6.37 1.40
C SER A 166 -4.90 -6.71 -0.05
N ILE A 167 -3.68 -6.39 -0.51
CA ILE A 167 -3.21 -6.72 -1.86
C ILE A 167 -3.06 -8.23 -2.07
N THR A 168 -2.30 -8.93 -1.21
CA THR A 168 -2.01 -10.36 -1.44
C THR A 168 -3.26 -11.22 -1.38
N ASP A 169 -4.18 -10.89 -0.47
CA ASP A 169 -5.40 -11.67 -0.26
C ASP A 169 -6.44 -11.36 -1.36
N ALA A 170 -6.46 -10.12 -1.89
CA ALA A 170 -7.26 -9.78 -3.07
C ALA A 170 -6.81 -10.55 -4.32
N VAL A 171 -5.49 -10.71 -4.53
CA VAL A 171 -4.96 -11.50 -5.66
C VAL A 171 -5.37 -12.97 -5.54
N VAL A 172 -5.28 -13.55 -4.33
CA VAL A 172 -5.71 -14.93 -4.06
C VAL A 172 -7.22 -15.08 -4.31
N ALA A 173 -8.03 -14.13 -3.84
CA ALA A 173 -9.48 -14.12 -4.06
C ALA A 173 -9.85 -13.97 -5.54
N ALA A 174 -9.19 -13.06 -6.27
CA ALA A 174 -9.42 -12.85 -7.70
C ALA A 174 -9.06 -14.11 -8.50
N ARG A 175 -7.97 -14.79 -8.12
CA ARG A 175 -7.60 -16.09 -8.71
C ARG A 175 -8.62 -17.18 -8.41
N ASN A 176 -9.12 -17.24 -7.18
CA ASN A 176 -10.18 -18.17 -6.80
C ASN A 176 -11.46 -17.92 -7.63
N TYR A 177 -11.85 -16.66 -7.80
CA TYR A 177 -13.02 -16.25 -8.58
C TYR A 177 -12.90 -16.57 -10.07
N LEU A 178 -11.77 -16.23 -10.69
CA LEU A 178 -11.57 -16.32 -12.14
C LEU A 178 -11.10 -17.71 -12.60
N GLY A 179 -10.61 -18.55 -11.69
CA GLY A 179 -10.18 -19.91 -11.95
C GLY A 179 -9.06 -19.98 -12.99
N ALA A 180 -9.17 -20.91 -13.94
CA ALA A 180 -8.16 -21.16 -14.97
C ALA A 180 -7.98 -20.01 -15.99
N LYS A 181 -8.80 -18.94 -15.93
CA LYS A 181 -8.65 -17.78 -16.81
C LYS A 181 -7.47 -16.90 -16.45
N VAL A 182 -6.95 -17.00 -15.23
CA VAL A 182 -5.81 -16.21 -14.76
C VAL A 182 -4.61 -17.09 -14.44
N SER A 183 -3.42 -16.54 -14.65
CA SER A 183 -2.16 -17.20 -14.33
C SER A 183 -1.81 -17.06 -12.85
N ASN A 184 -0.69 -17.69 -12.45
CA ASN A 184 -0.12 -17.47 -11.12
C ASN A 184 0.75 -16.19 -11.06
N GLN A 185 1.00 -15.51 -12.18
CA GLN A 185 1.87 -14.33 -12.21
C GLN A 185 1.11 -13.09 -11.76
N TRP A 186 1.75 -12.32 -10.87
CA TRP A 186 1.21 -11.05 -10.45
C TRP A 186 2.29 -10.03 -10.09
N MET A 187 1.95 -8.75 -10.16
CA MET A 187 2.79 -7.64 -9.70
C MET A 187 1.94 -6.47 -9.23
N ALA A 188 2.55 -5.47 -8.60
CA ALA A 188 1.83 -4.29 -8.11
C ALA A 188 2.33 -2.99 -8.76
N VAL A 189 1.40 -2.09 -9.05
CA VAL A 189 1.65 -0.70 -9.45
C VAL A 189 0.93 0.22 -8.49
N GLY A 190 1.60 1.24 -7.97
CA GLY A 190 0.94 2.18 -7.05
C GLY A 190 1.61 3.53 -6.92
N HIS A 191 0.83 4.53 -6.54
CA HIS A 191 1.28 5.92 -6.39
C HIS A 191 0.97 6.45 -4.98
N SER A 192 1.88 7.20 -4.36
CA SER A 192 1.68 7.81 -3.04
C SER A 192 1.47 6.73 -1.97
N GLN A 193 0.33 6.71 -1.25
CA GLN A 193 -0.08 5.58 -0.41
C GLN A 193 -0.05 4.24 -1.17
N GLY A 194 -0.52 4.22 -2.42
CA GLY A 194 -0.50 3.01 -3.24
C GLY A 194 0.92 2.54 -3.54
N GLY A 195 1.87 3.47 -3.64
CA GLY A 195 3.30 3.15 -3.76
C GLY A 195 3.82 2.50 -2.48
N HIS A 196 3.45 3.03 -1.32
CA HIS A 196 3.72 2.42 -0.02
C HIS A 196 3.11 1.00 0.10
N ALA A 197 1.85 0.83 -0.28
CA ALA A 197 1.16 -0.45 -0.30
C ALA A 197 1.82 -1.47 -1.24
N ALA A 198 2.24 -1.04 -2.43
CA ALA A 198 2.94 -1.89 -3.40
C ALA A 198 4.32 -2.33 -2.92
N LEU A 199 5.06 -1.46 -2.20
CA LEU A 199 6.28 -1.86 -1.50
C LEU A 199 5.99 -2.88 -0.39
N GLY A 200 4.89 -2.70 0.35
CA GLY A 200 4.41 -3.67 1.32
C GLY A 200 4.11 -5.03 0.68
N ALA A 201 3.39 -5.04 -0.44
CA ALA A 201 3.14 -6.25 -1.23
C ALA A 201 4.43 -6.93 -1.65
N ALA A 202 5.49 -6.17 -1.99
CA ALA A 202 6.79 -6.74 -2.30
C ALA A 202 7.45 -7.45 -1.10
N GLN A 203 7.31 -6.91 0.11
CA GLN A 203 7.81 -7.56 1.33
C GLN A 203 7.00 -8.82 1.69
N TYR A 204 5.68 -8.78 1.50
CA TYR A 204 4.78 -9.82 1.94
C TYR A 204 4.31 -10.76 0.83
N ALA A 205 4.91 -10.69 -0.36
CA ALA A 205 4.47 -11.39 -1.56
C ALA A 205 4.30 -12.91 -1.38
N SER A 206 5.14 -13.53 -0.55
CA SER A 206 5.06 -14.97 -0.24
C SER A 206 3.73 -15.38 0.38
N ARG A 207 2.99 -14.43 0.99
CA ARG A 207 1.65 -14.67 1.53
C ARG A 207 0.67 -15.16 0.47
N ALA A 208 0.72 -14.60 -0.74
CA ALA A 208 -0.17 -15.00 -1.82
C ALA A 208 0.12 -16.43 -2.30
N ASN A 209 1.34 -16.95 -2.06
CA ASN A 209 1.82 -18.22 -2.61
C ASN A 209 1.63 -18.32 -4.14
N LEU A 210 1.99 -17.23 -4.82
CA LEU A 210 1.88 -17.04 -6.26
C LEU A 210 3.20 -16.45 -6.81
N ASP A 211 3.35 -16.43 -8.14
CA ASP A 211 4.56 -16.02 -8.83
C ASP A 211 4.65 -14.48 -8.93
N TYR A 212 5.14 -13.85 -7.85
CA TYR A 212 5.28 -12.40 -7.78
C TYR A 212 6.44 -11.88 -8.65
N LYS A 213 6.17 -10.90 -9.51
CA LYS A 213 7.14 -10.37 -10.48
C LYS A 213 7.82 -9.07 -10.09
N GLY A 214 7.32 -8.35 -9.09
CA GLY A 214 7.91 -7.09 -8.62
C GLY A 214 6.90 -5.97 -8.44
N ALA A 215 7.40 -4.76 -8.26
CA ALA A 215 6.58 -3.56 -8.10
C ALA A 215 7.06 -2.40 -8.99
N VAL A 216 6.11 -1.60 -9.48
CA VAL A 216 6.38 -0.26 -10.02
C VAL A 216 5.70 0.75 -9.11
N VAL A 217 6.48 1.53 -8.37
CA VAL A 217 5.97 2.47 -7.37
C VAL A 217 6.32 3.90 -7.77
N VAL A 218 5.39 4.82 -7.51
CA VAL A 218 5.55 6.24 -7.81
C VAL A 218 5.38 7.03 -6.53
N ALA A 219 6.34 7.91 -6.21
CA ALA A 219 6.35 8.75 -5.03
C ALA A 219 5.85 8.03 -3.76
N PRO A 220 6.43 6.86 -3.40
CA PRO A 220 5.89 6.02 -2.33
C PRO A 220 5.91 6.78 -1.01
N ALA A 221 4.79 6.83 -0.29
CA ALA A 221 4.66 7.48 1.01
C ALA A 221 5.46 6.73 2.10
N SER A 222 6.78 6.85 2.07
CA SER A 222 7.73 6.27 3.01
C SER A 222 8.32 7.33 3.93
N ASN A 223 8.98 6.91 5.02
CA ASN A 223 9.74 7.83 5.88
C ASN A 223 8.90 9.06 6.31
N LEU A 224 7.67 8.84 6.77
CA LEU A 224 6.70 9.91 7.07
C LEU A 224 7.23 11.01 8.01
N GLN A 225 8.15 10.66 8.93
CA GLN A 225 8.84 11.64 9.76
C GLN A 225 9.68 12.63 8.93
N THR A 226 10.40 12.15 7.92
CA THR A 226 11.13 12.98 6.95
C THR A 226 10.18 13.88 6.18
N ILE A 227 9.01 13.36 5.74
CA ILE A 227 7.98 14.15 5.06
C ILE A 227 7.49 15.30 5.97
N PHE A 228 7.09 15.00 7.20
CA PHE A 228 6.58 16.02 8.13
C PHE A 228 7.62 17.08 8.48
N ASN A 229 8.87 16.67 8.74
CA ASN A 229 9.94 17.60 9.07
C ASN A 229 10.28 18.49 7.87
N THR A 230 10.41 17.89 6.68
CA THR A 230 10.73 18.63 5.45
C THR A 230 9.63 19.62 5.11
N GLY A 231 8.36 19.20 5.12
CA GLY A 231 7.22 20.07 4.84
C GLY A 231 7.13 21.25 5.81
N LYS A 232 7.32 21.02 7.12
CA LYS A 232 7.36 22.11 8.12
C LYS A 232 8.53 23.05 7.90
N GLN A 233 9.71 22.52 7.61
CA GLN A 233 10.91 23.32 7.39
C GLN A 233 10.80 24.20 6.14
N LEU A 234 10.19 23.71 5.07
CA LEU A 234 10.01 24.45 3.82
C LEU A 234 9.25 25.77 4.01
N VAL A 235 8.31 25.82 4.95
CA VAL A 235 7.44 26.98 5.16
C VAL A 235 7.69 27.73 6.47
N ALA A 236 8.60 27.26 7.33
CA ALA A 236 8.80 27.78 8.69
C ALA A 236 9.08 29.30 8.76
N ASN A 237 9.75 29.85 7.74
CA ASN A 237 10.14 31.27 7.69
C ASN A 237 9.24 32.12 6.78
N LEU A 238 8.13 31.55 6.28
CA LEU A 238 7.20 32.26 5.42
C LEU A 238 6.10 32.95 6.23
N PRO A 239 5.45 34.01 5.69
CA PRO A 239 4.24 34.56 6.27
C PRO A 239 3.16 33.49 6.46
N ALA A 240 2.32 33.61 7.50
CA ALA A 240 1.28 32.63 7.83
C ALA A 240 0.43 32.19 6.62
N LYS A 241 0.08 33.13 5.72
CA LYS A 241 -0.69 32.88 4.50
C LYS A 241 0.01 31.90 3.55
N ASP A 242 1.31 32.04 3.40
CA ASP A 242 2.13 31.24 2.49
C ASP A 242 2.44 29.85 3.09
N GLN A 243 2.24 29.67 4.40
CA GLN A 243 2.35 28.36 5.05
C GLN A 243 1.09 27.49 4.89
N VAL A 244 -0.07 28.10 4.60
CA VAL A 244 -1.40 27.45 4.70
C VAL A 244 -1.46 26.17 3.88
N SER A 245 -1.09 26.22 2.60
CA SER A 245 -1.25 25.07 1.71
C SER A 245 -0.46 23.86 2.19
N THR A 246 0.81 24.04 2.53
CA THR A 246 1.68 22.96 3.01
C THR A 246 1.20 22.43 4.35
N LEU A 247 0.94 23.31 5.33
CA LEU A 247 0.56 22.88 6.68
C LEU A 247 -0.84 22.24 6.72
N ALA A 248 -1.80 22.72 5.91
CA ALA A 248 -3.10 22.08 5.76
C ALA A 248 -2.97 20.68 5.17
N SER A 249 -2.12 20.50 4.16
CA SER A 249 -1.82 19.18 3.59
C SER A 249 -1.19 18.25 4.63
N LEU A 250 -0.20 18.71 5.39
CA LEU A 250 0.42 17.90 6.46
C LEU A 250 -0.61 17.54 7.54
N ASN A 251 -1.42 18.49 7.98
CA ASN A 251 -2.49 18.25 8.96
C ASN A 251 -3.49 17.21 8.47
N THR A 252 -3.84 17.22 7.19
CA THR A 252 -4.72 16.23 6.57
C THR A 252 -4.16 14.83 6.72
N TYR A 253 -2.90 14.61 6.35
CA TYR A 253 -2.28 13.28 6.48
C TYR A 253 -2.09 12.85 7.93
N VAL A 254 -1.72 13.77 8.83
CA VAL A 254 -1.65 13.47 10.27
C VAL A 254 -3.03 13.11 10.83
N ALA A 255 -4.11 13.73 10.33
CA ALA A 255 -5.47 13.43 10.76
C ALA A 255 -5.91 12.04 10.28
N LEU A 256 -5.61 11.68 9.03
CA LEU A 256 -5.86 10.34 8.49
C LEU A 256 -5.06 9.26 9.24
N ILE A 257 -3.80 9.51 9.59
CA ILE A 257 -3.02 8.59 10.44
C ILE A 257 -3.66 8.47 11.82
N THR A 258 -4.08 9.59 12.43
CA THR A 258 -4.73 9.58 13.76
C THR A 258 -6.04 8.78 13.72
N ALA A 259 -6.84 8.93 12.66
CA ALA A 259 -8.06 8.16 12.42
C ALA A 259 -7.76 6.67 12.23
N GLY A 260 -6.76 6.31 11.41
CA GLY A 260 -6.36 4.93 11.18
C GLY A 260 -5.75 4.22 12.40
N LEU A 261 -5.32 4.98 13.41
CA LEU A 261 -4.87 4.44 14.69
C LEU A 261 -6.00 4.22 15.71
N GLN A 262 -7.23 4.72 15.47
CA GLN A 262 -8.34 4.61 16.43
C GLN A 262 -8.75 3.16 16.73
N GLY A 263 -8.51 2.23 15.81
CA GLY A 263 -8.78 0.80 16.00
C GLY A 263 -7.80 0.06 16.92
N GLN A 264 -6.77 0.74 17.46
CA GLN A 264 -5.76 0.12 18.32
C GLN A 264 -6.17 0.16 19.81
N PRO A 265 -5.60 -0.70 20.68
CA PRO A 265 -5.97 -0.75 22.10
C PRO A 265 -5.76 0.57 22.89
N SER A 266 -4.77 1.36 22.49
CA SER A 266 -4.42 2.64 23.13
C SER A 266 -4.22 3.72 22.05
N PRO A 267 -5.29 4.20 21.42
CA PRO A 267 -5.18 5.14 20.31
C PRO A 267 -4.81 6.55 20.81
N PRO A 268 -4.10 7.36 20.01
CA PRO A 268 -3.90 8.76 20.33
C PRO A 268 -5.21 9.53 20.19
N THR A 269 -5.49 10.45 21.11
CA THR A 269 -6.60 11.40 20.96
C THR A 269 -6.19 12.53 20.01
N TYR A 270 -7.13 13.09 19.24
CA TYR A 270 -6.85 14.25 18.38
C TYR A 270 -6.31 15.46 19.15
N ALA A 271 -6.72 15.67 20.41
CA ALA A 271 -6.20 16.76 21.25
C ALA A 271 -4.74 16.56 21.69
N GLN A 272 -4.24 15.32 21.74
CA GLN A 272 -2.81 15.06 21.94
C GLN A 272 -2.01 15.33 20.66
N VAL A 273 -2.64 15.22 19.49
CA VAL A 273 -1.96 15.33 18.19
C VAL A 273 -2.00 16.76 17.63
N PHE A 274 -3.08 17.49 17.88
CA PHE A 274 -3.36 18.79 17.28
C PHE A 274 -3.66 19.86 18.32
N GLU A 275 -3.41 21.11 17.95
CA GLU A 275 -3.96 22.29 18.63
C GLU A 275 -5.49 22.34 18.47
N THR A 276 -6.18 23.12 19.32
CA THR A 276 -7.64 23.02 19.53
C THR A 276 -8.50 23.10 18.25
N ASN A 277 -8.23 24.04 17.35
CA ASN A 277 -9.03 24.19 16.13
C ASN A 277 -8.70 23.08 15.13
N ALA A 278 -7.41 22.72 14.98
CA ALA A 278 -7.01 21.60 14.14
C ALA A 278 -7.56 20.27 14.64
N ALA A 279 -7.60 20.04 15.96
CA ALA A 279 -8.17 18.83 16.56
C ALA A 279 -9.66 18.68 16.19
N THR A 280 -10.41 19.79 16.18
CA THR A 280 -11.83 19.80 15.79
C THR A 280 -12.04 19.47 14.31
N ILE A 281 -11.15 19.93 13.43
CA ILE A 281 -11.21 19.60 12.00
C ILE A 281 -10.77 18.15 11.79
N ALA A 282 -9.73 17.71 12.49
CA ALA A 282 -9.11 16.39 12.31
C ALA A 282 -10.07 15.22 12.60
N THR A 283 -11.02 15.36 13.53
CA THR A 283 -12.02 14.31 13.80
C THR A 283 -12.88 13.97 12.57
N GLN A 284 -13.00 14.90 11.61
CA GLN A 284 -13.72 14.64 10.37
C GLN A 284 -13.05 13.56 9.52
N ALA A 285 -11.77 13.24 9.72
CA ALA A 285 -11.06 12.17 9.00
C ALA A 285 -11.75 10.80 9.08
N GLU A 286 -12.54 10.56 10.13
CA GLU A 286 -13.31 9.32 10.32
C GLU A 286 -14.60 9.28 9.49
N THR A 287 -15.05 10.42 8.95
CA THR A 287 -16.36 10.53 8.27
C THR A 287 -16.29 11.15 6.88
N VAL A 288 -15.24 11.90 6.54
CA VAL A 288 -15.07 12.54 5.22
C VAL A 288 -13.81 12.06 4.52
N CYS A 289 -13.82 12.14 3.20
CA CYS A 289 -12.66 11.77 2.39
C CYS A 289 -11.55 12.82 2.45
N SER A 290 -10.35 12.41 2.07
CA SER A 290 -9.10 13.18 2.20
C SER A 290 -9.16 14.56 1.53
N GLU A 291 -9.73 14.66 0.33
CA GLU A 291 -9.83 15.92 -0.40
C GLU A 291 -10.75 16.94 0.29
N PRO A 292 -12.02 16.62 0.63
CA PRO A 292 -12.85 17.50 1.46
C PRO A 292 -12.22 17.88 2.81
N LEU A 293 -11.52 16.94 3.47
CA LEU A 293 -10.81 17.21 4.72
C LEU A 293 -9.72 18.26 4.53
N GLY A 294 -8.89 18.09 3.50
CA GLY A 294 -7.80 19.01 3.17
C GLY A 294 -8.29 20.40 2.77
N ILE A 295 -9.39 20.46 2.01
CA ILE A 295 -10.07 21.72 1.69
C ILE A 295 -10.55 22.42 2.97
N ASN A 296 -11.12 21.68 3.94
CA ASN A 296 -11.56 22.26 5.21
C ASN A 296 -10.37 22.82 6.01
N PHE A 297 -9.29 22.05 6.18
CA PHE A 297 -8.07 22.56 6.80
C PHE A 297 -7.56 23.83 6.12
N ASN A 298 -7.44 23.81 4.79
CA ASN A 298 -6.93 24.93 4.02
C ASN A 298 -7.78 26.19 4.22
N ASN A 299 -9.10 26.10 4.06
CA ASN A 299 -10.01 27.23 4.18
C ASN A 299 -9.99 27.87 5.58
N GLN A 300 -10.02 27.04 6.63
CA GLN A 300 -10.02 27.53 8.00
C GLN A 300 -8.67 28.16 8.37
N MET A 301 -7.57 27.55 7.94
CA MET A 301 -6.23 28.09 8.14
C MET A 301 -5.99 29.37 7.34
N ALA A 302 -6.50 29.47 6.10
CA ALA A 302 -6.45 30.69 5.30
C ALA A 302 -7.19 31.84 5.99
N THR A 303 -8.38 31.57 6.53
CA THR A 303 -9.17 32.56 7.28
C THR A 303 -8.41 33.05 8.51
N ALA A 304 -7.78 32.14 9.26
CA ALA A 304 -6.95 32.48 10.42
C ALA A 304 -5.70 33.27 10.02
N ALA A 305 -5.01 32.87 8.95
CA ALA A 305 -3.84 33.58 8.44
C ALA A 305 -4.19 35.00 7.97
N ASP A 306 -5.35 35.20 7.35
CA ASP A 306 -5.79 36.52 6.89
C ASP A 306 -6.27 37.41 8.05
N THR A 307 -7.02 36.85 9.01
CA THR A 307 -7.62 37.59 10.13
C THR A 307 -6.63 37.85 11.27
N ASN A 308 -5.93 36.81 11.71
CA ASN A 308 -5.09 36.83 12.92
C ASN A 308 -3.61 36.99 12.60
N LYS A 309 -3.22 36.91 11.32
CA LYS A 309 -1.82 36.85 10.87
C LYS A 309 -1.03 35.72 11.54
N SER A 310 -1.73 34.66 11.95
CA SER A 310 -1.20 33.55 12.72
C SER A 310 -1.99 32.28 12.44
N LEU A 311 -1.31 31.14 12.54
CA LEU A 311 -1.89 29.80 12.47
C LEU A 311 -2.00 29.12 13.85
N SER A 312 -1.78 29.87 14.93
CA SER A 312 -1.99 29.37 16.30
C SER A 312 -3.41 28.83 16.47
N GLY A 313 -3.52 27.64 17.04
CA GLY A 313 -4.75 26.86 17.14
C GLY A 313 -4.93 25.83 16.03
N TYR A 314 -4.16 25.93 14.93
CA TYR A 314 -4.32 25.09 13.73
C TYR A 314 -3.11 24.20 13.44
N LEU A 315 -2.10 24.12 14.31
CA LEU A 315 -0.93 23.28 14.08
C LEU A 315 -1.08 21.91 14.75
N THR A 316 -0.20 20.96 14.39
CA THR A 316 0.05 19.76 15.21
C THR A 316 0.78 20.16 16.49
N GLN A 317 0.54 19.46 17.60
CA GLN A 317 1.33 19.59 18.83
C GLN A 317 2.81 19.32 18.54
N SER A 318 3.74 20.05 19.18
CA SER A 318 5.18 19.91 18.91
C SER A 318 5.72 18.51 19.20
N ASN A 319 5.10 17.81 20.15
CA ASN A 319 5.49 16.47 20.59
C ASN A 319 4.62 15.33 20.00
N PHE A 320 3.79 15.59 18.98
CA PHE A 320 2.83 14.58 18.50
C PHE A 320 3.52 13.29 18.00
N MET A 321 4.68 13.41 17.36
CA MET A 321 5.44 12.25 16.87
C MET A 321 6.04 11.40 17.99
N GLN A 322 6.10 11.92 19.22
CA GLN A 322 6.59 11.21 20.40
C GLN A 322 5.46 10.48 21.15
N ILE A 323 4.20 10.67 20.75
CA ILE A 323 3.08 9.90 21.31
C ILE A 323 3.34 8.42 21.00
N PRO A 324 3.28 7.50 21.99
CA PRO A 324 3.75 6.11 21.81
C PRO A 324 3.20 5.41 20.56
N ALA A 325 1.89 5.46 20.33
CA ALA A 325 1.25 4.85 19.17
C ALA A 325 1.76 5.44 17.84
N ILE A 326 1.92 6.76 17.76
CA ILE A 326 2.44 7.45 16.57
C ILE A 326 3.92 7.17 16.37
N SER A 327 4.72 7.18 17.44
CA SER A 327 6.14 6.86 17.39
C SER A 327 6.36 5.43 16.90
N THR A 328 5.64 4.45 17.43
CA THR A 328 5.68 3.08 16.92
C THR A 328 5.23 3.02 15.46
N PHE A 329 4.14 3.71 15.11
CA PHE A 329 3.66 3.73 13.74
C PHE A 329 4.71 4.27 12.75
N LEU A 330 5.30 5.43 13.05
CA LEU A 330 6.28 6.09 12.20
C LEU A 330 7.59 5.29 12.10
N ASN A 331 8.02 4.61 13.15
CA ASN A 331 9.33 3.93 13.17
C ASN A 331 9.28 2.47 12.71
N THR A 332 8.12 1.79 12.82
CA THR A 332 8.02 0.37 12.49
C THR A 332 6.80 0.03 11.64
N THR A 333 5.58 0.38 12.07
CA THR A 333 4.35 -0.11 11.42
C THR A 333 4.19 0.37 9.97
N SER A 334 4.65 1.58 9.67
CA SER A 334 4.51 2.26 8.37
C SER A 334 5.79 2.25 7.52
N GLN A 335 6.84 1.51 7.90
CA GLN A 335 8.13 1.57 7.19
C GLN A 335 8.31 0.46 6.15
N PRO A 336 8.17 0.77 4.84
CA PRO A 336 8.49 -0.17 3.77
C PRO A 336 9.99 -0.39 3.61
N LEU A 337 10.31 -1.46 2.89
CA LEU A 337 11.66 -1.98 2.65
C LEU A 337 12.53 -2.06 3.90
N SER A 338 11.94 -2.47 5.03
CA SER A 338 12.63 -2.76 6.29
C SER A 338 13.21 -4.19 6.34
N VAL A 339 12.85 -5.03 5.35
CA VAL A 339 13.38 -6.38 5.15
C VAL A 339 13.82 -6.57 3.70
N LYS A 340 14.74 -7.50 3.45
CA LYS A 340 15.22 -7.79 2.09
C LYS A 340 14.10 -8.30 1.18
N VAL A 341 13.85 -7.58 0.09
CA VAL A 341 13.03 -7.99 -1.06
C VAL A 341 13.97 -8.43 -2.18
N THR A 342 13.64 -9.55 -2.84
CA THR A 342 14.48 -10.14 -3.90
C THR A 342 13.90 -9.97 -5.29
N THR A 343 12.66 -9.49 -5.42
CA THR A 343 12.05 -9.15 -6.70
C THR A 343 12.36 -7.70 -7.09
N PRO A 344 12.30 -7.35 -8.39
CA PRO A 344 12.55 -5.98 -8.84
C PRO A 344 11.53 -4.96 -8.28
N VAL A 345 12.03 -3.76 -7.99
CA VAL A 345 11.25 -2.58 -7.59
C VAL A 345 11.69 -1.40 -8.45
N LYS A 346 10.80 -0.91 -9.30
CA LYS A 346 10.97 0.33 -10.08
C LYS A 346 10.37 1.48 -9.29
N ILE A 347 11.13 2.55 -9.05
CA ILE A 347 10.69 3.72 -8.30
C ILE A 347 10.69 4.93 -9.23
N TYR A 348 9.57 5.65 -9.31
CA TYR A 348 9.49 6.95 -9.96
C TYR A 348 9.40 8.02 -8.88
N GLN A 349 10.27 9.04 -8.95
CA GLN A 349 10.25 10.15 -7.98
C GLN A 349 10.43 11.49 -8.69
N GLY A 350 9.61 12.47 -8.29
CA GLY A 350 9.76 13.86 -8.73
C GLY A 350 10.60 14.69 -7.78
N GLY A 351 11.47 15.55 -8.32
CA GLY A 351 12.26 16.48 -7.55
C GLY A 351 11.49 17.72 -7.06
N SER A 352 10.38 18.05 -7.73
CA SER A 352 9.47 19.12 -7.34
C SER A 352 8.28 18.60 -6.52
N ASP A 353 8.33 17.34 -6.07
CA ASP A 353 7.30 16.74 -5.22
C ASP A 353 7.32 17.37 -3.81
N THR A 354 6.26 18.12 -3.48
CA THR A 354 6.08 18.74 -2.16
C THR A 354 5.22 17.92 -1.21
N THR A 355 4.66 16.80 -1.66
CA THR A 355 3.78 15.92 -0.89
C THR A 355 4.56 14.75 -0.32
N VAL A 356 5.35 14.07 -1.16
CA VAL A 356 6.34 13.06 -0.79
C VAL A 356 7.70 13.54 -1.30
N PRO A 357 8.41 14.38 -0.54
CA PRO A 357 9.67 14.96 -0.99
C PRO A 357 10.73 13.90 -1.28
N ALA A 358 11.55 14.15 -2.30
CA ALA A 358 12.51 13.18 -2.81
C ALA A 358 13.52 12.66 -1.74
N ASN A 359 13.78 13.42 -0.67
CA ASN A 359 14.62 12.95 0.43
C ASN A 359 13.97 11.81 1.24
N ALA A 360 12.64 11.75 1.34
CA ALA A 360 11.96 10.62 1.97
C ALA A 360 12.18 9.31 1.17
N THR A 361 12.17 9.39 -0.16
CA THR A 361 12.50 8.27 -1.05
C THR A 361 14.00 7.95 -1.02
N ALA A 362 14.87 8.96 -0.87
CA ALA A 362 16.29 8.74 -0.71
C ALA A 362 16.62 7.99 0.59
N ASP A 363 15.92 8.29 1.69
CA ASP A 363 16.03 7.55 2.96
C ASP A 363 15.61 6.08 2.79
N LEU A 364 14.49 5.84 2.09
CA LEU A 364 14.01 4.51 1.75
C LEU A 364 15.06 3.71 0.96
N ILE A 365 15.59 4.29 -0.12
CA ILE A 365 16.60 3.64 -0.97
C ILE A 365 17.88 3.37 -0.17
N THR A 366 18.31 4.33 0.65
CA THR A 366 19.47 4.18 1.54
C THR A 366 19.30 2.99 2.50
N ASN A 367 18.11 2.83 3.09
CA ASN A 367 17.81 1.68 3.93
C ASN A 367 17.85 0.37 3.14
N ALA A 368 17.27 0.35 1.95
CA ALA A 368 17.24 -0.84 1.12
C ALA A 368 18.64 -1.25 0.61
N THR A 369 19.50 -0.29 0.28
CA THR A 369 20.91 -0.54 -0.05
C THR A 369 21.65 -1.21 1.12
N LYS A 370 21.42 -0.77 2.37
CA LYS A 370 22.01 -1.40 3.56
C LYS A 370 21.56 -2.87 3.73
N LEU A 371 20.37 -3.21 3.24
CA LEU A 371 19.84 -4.58 3.22
C LEU A 371 20.29 -5.40 1.99
N GLY A 372 21.15 -4.83 1.13
CA GLY A 372 21.70 -5.49 -0.05
C GLY A 372 20.71 -5.60 -1.21
N MET A 373 19.86 -4.60 -1.41
CA MET A 373 18.87 -4.50 -2.49
C MET A 373 19.30 -3.57 -3.64
N THR A 374 20.59 -3.23 -3.75
CA THR A 374 21.11 -2.30 -4.77
C THR A 374 20.73 -2.69 -6.19
N ASP A 375 20.80 -3.99 -6.52
CA ASP A 375 20.48 -4.49 -7.87
C ASP A 375 18.97 -4.73 -8.08
N ASN A 376 18.17 -4.63 -7.01
CA ASN A 376 16.72 -4.85 -7.04
C ASN A 376 15.94 -3.55 -7.24
N ILE A 377 16.55 -2.40 -6.92
CA ILE A 377 15.90 -1.09 -6.96
C ILE A 377 16.43 -0.31 -8.15
N ASP A 378 15.52 0.14 -8.99
CA ASP A 378 15.82 1.04 -10.10
C ASP A 378 15.02 2.33 -9.93
N LEU A 379 15.73 3.47 -9.86
CA LEU A 379 15.16 4.78 -9.62
C LEU A 379 15.11 5.59 -10.92
N GLU A 380 13.90 5.92 -11.35
CA GLU A 380 13.62 6.95 -12.33
C GLU A 380 13.35 8.27 -11.60
N TYR A 381 14.14 9.30 -11.91
CA TYR A 381 14.03 10.60 -11.27
C TYR A 381 14.07 11.74 -12.30
N ASP A 382 13.18 12.71 -12.13
CA ASP A 382 13.22 13.97 -12.86
C ASP A 382 12.96 15.13 -11.90
N LEU A 383 13.77 16.19 -12.00
CA LEU A 383 13.66 17.37 -11.15
C LEU A 383 12.34 18.12 -11.36
N ALA A 384 11.80 18.11 -12.58
CA ALA A 384 10.61 18.87 -12.96
C ALA A 384 9.29 18.18 -12.56
N TRP A 385 9.30 16.88 -12.30
CA TRP A 385 8.09 16.19 -11.86
C TRP A 385 7.71 16.62 -10.43
N ASP A 386 6.44 16.98 -10.28
CA ASP A 386 5.75 17.11 -8.99
C ASP A 386 5.10 15.77 -8.59
N HIS A 387 4.38 15.76 -7.46
CA HIS A 387 3.71 14.56 -6.95
C HIS A 387 2.78 13.92 -7.99
N THR A 388 2.08 14.73 -8.78
CA THR A 388 1.06 14.24 -9.72
C THR A 388 1.70 13.81 -11.04
N THR A 389 2.57 14.65 -11.60
CA THR A 389 3.21 14.45 -12.89
C THR A 389 4.25 13.34 -12.88
N ALA A 390 4.88 13.06 -11.73
CA ALA A 390 5.69 11.85 -11.54
C ALA A 390 4.89 10.59 -11.89
N TYR A 391 3.57 10.61 -11.67
CA TYR A 391 2.68 9.52 -12.04
C TYR A 391 2.06 9.70 -13.42
N THR A 392 1.30 10.78 -13.65
CA THR A 392 0.44 10.94 -14.82
C THR A 392 1.22 11.09 -16.13
N ALA A 393 2.37 11.78 -16.11
CA ALA A 393 3.21 11.93 -17.29
C ALA A 393 3.96 10.64 -17.64
N ASN A 394 4.12 9.74 -16.67
CA ASN A 394 4.89 8.51 -16.81
C ASN A 394 4.05 7.24 -16.99
N ILE A 395 2.71 7.34 -17.05
CA ILE A 395 1.83 6.17 -17.28
C ILE A 395 2.33 5.29 -18.44
N PRO A 396 2.67 5.82 -19.64
CA PRO A 396 3.17 4.96 -20.72
C PRO A 396 4.45 4.19 -20.37
N LYS A 397 5.37 4.80 -19.61
CA LYS A 397 6.63 4.17 -19.18
C LYS A 397 6.39 3.14 -18.09
N ILE A 398 5.50 3.44 -17.14
CA ILE A 398 5.03 2.49 -16.11
C ILE A 398 4.43 1.24 -16.76
N ILE A 399 3.60 1.39 -17.80
CA ILE A 399 3.04 0.26 -18.55
C ILE A 399 4.14 -0.53 -19.28
N ALA A 400 5.16 0.13 -19.81
CA ALA A 400 6.31 -0.54 -20.42
C ALA A 400 7.11 -1.35 -19.39
N ASP A 401 7.33 -0.81 -18.19
CA ASP A 401 7.99 -1.54 -17.10
C ASP A 401 7.17 -2.76 -16.66
N VAL A 402 5.84 -2.63 -16.54
CA VAL A 402 4.93 -3.77 -16.27
C VAL A 402 5.13 -4.88 -17.31
N LYS A 403 5.13 -4.52 -18.60
CA LYS A 403 5.34 -5.48 -19.70
C LYS A 403 6.72 -6.12 -19.66
N SER A 404 7.74 -5.37 -19.27
CA SER A 404 9.12 -5.87 -19.15
C SER A 404 9.28 -6.82 -17.98
N LEU A 405 8.67 -6.53 -16.83
CA LEU A 405 8.77 -7.34 -15.61
C LEU A 405 7.89 -8.59 -15.66
N MET A 406 6.75 -8.50 -16.34
CA MET A 406 5.75 -9.56 -16.42
C MET A 406 5.21 -9.68 -17.85
N PRO A 407 6.00 -10.20 -18.80
CA PRO A 407 5.56 -10.38 -20.19
C PRO A 407 4.42 -11.42 -20.27
N ILE A 408 3.47 -11.19 -21.17
CA ILE A 408 2.39 -12.14 -21.47
C ILE A 408 2.99 -13.44 -22.04
N GLN A 409 2.54 -14.60 -21.53
CA GLN A 409 3.08 -15.93 -21.85
C GLN A 409 2.12 -16.83 -22.64
#